data_AF-A0A536SZP6-F1
#
_entry.id   AF-A0A536SZP6-F1
#
_cell.length_a   1.000
_cell.length_b   1.000
_cell.length_c   1.000
_cell.angle_alpha   90.00
_cell.angle_beta   90.00
_cell.angle_gamma   90.00
#
_symmetry.space_group_name_H-M   'P 1'
#
loop_
_entity.id
_entity.type
_entity.pdbx_description
1 polymer ?
#
loop_
_entity_poly.entity_id
_entity_poly.type
_entity_poly.pdbx_seq_one_letter_code
_entity_poly.pdbx_strand_id
1 'polypeptide(L)'
;MTNSRVAIYGAIAANVAIAVTKFVVAGVTGSSAMLSEGIHSAVDTLNGVLLLVGLKLSQRPATPEHPFGHGKELYFWSLIVAVLIFGVGGGLSFYEGVQHVRHPEPMRDPMWNYVVLGVAAVFEGSSFAVAFRQFLKETGNT
;
A
#
# COMPACT_ATOMS: atom_id res chain seq x y z
N MET A 1 -3.35 14.44 17.85
CA MET A 1 -3.82 13.06 17.56
C MET A 1 -4.91 12.98 16.49
N THR A 2 -5.71 14.03 16.23
CA THR A 2 -6.74 14.03 15.17
C THR A 2 -6.17 14.12 13.74
N ASN A 3 -4.97 14.69 13.55
CA ASN A 3 -4.33 14.85 12.24
C ASN A 3 -3.77 13.54 11.64
N SER A 4 -3.17 12.66 12.45
CA SER A 4 -2.59 11.41 11.97
C SER A 4 -3.62 10.47 11.30
N ARG A 5 -4.88 10.45 11.78
CA ARG A 5 -5.95 9.66 11.12
C ARG A 5 -6.24 10.16 9.70
N VAL A 6 -6.26 11.48 9.48
CA VAL A 6 -6.48 12.07 8.16
C VAL A 6 -5.34 11.68 7.20
N ALA A 7 -4.10 11.63 7.69
CA ALA A 7 -2.96 11.18 6.89
C ALA A 7 -3.10 9.70 6.47
N ILE A 8 -3.51 8.82 7.38
CA ILE A 8 -3.69 7.39 7.08
C ILE A 8 -4.85 7.17 6.08
N TYR A 9 -5.99 7.84 6.30
CA TYR A 9 -7.11 7.78 5.35
C TYR A 9 -6.74 8.36 3.98
N GLY A 10 -5.95 9.45 3.94
CA GLY A 10 -5.45 10.04 2.71
C GLY A 10 -4.51 9.10 1.95
N ALA A 11 -3.59 8.45 2.65
CA ALA A 11 -2.67 7.47 2.05
C ALA A 11 -3.43 6.27 1.45
N ILE A 12 -4.43 5.74 2.15
CA ILE A 12 -5.25 4.63 1.65
C ILE A 12 -6.08 5.06 0.45
N ALA A 13 -6.70 6.25 0.49
CA ALA A 13 -7.47 6.76 -0.64
C ALA A 13 -6.59 6.96 -1.89
N ALA A 14 -5.35 7.43 -1.72
CA ALA A 14 -4.38 7.53 -2.81
C ALA A 14 -4.03 6.16 -3.38
N ASN A 15 -3.73 5.17 -2.53
CA ASN A 15 -3.41 3.81 -2.99
C ASN A 15 -4.59 3.16 -3.73
N VAL A 16 -5.82 3.37 -3.27
CA VAL A 16 -7.04 2.91 -3.97
C VAL A 16 -7.15 3.55 -5.34
N ALA A 17 -6.97 4.88 -5.45
CA ALA A 17 -7.06 5.58 -6.73
C ALA A 17 -6.00 5.09 -7.73
N ILE A 18 -4.77 4.85 -7.25
CA ILE A 18 -3.69 4.27 -8.06
C ILE A 18 -4.04 2.85 -8.50
N ALA A 19 -4.51 2.00 -7.58
CA ALA A 19 -4.91 0.63 -7.88
C ALA A 19 -6.00 0.59 -8.97
N VAL A 20 -7.07 1.40 -8.82
CA VAL A 20 -8.14 1.50 -9.82
C VAL A 20 -7.59 1.92 -11.18
N THR A 21 -6.71 2.93 -11.21
CA THR A 21 -6.09 3.39 -12.46
C THR A 21 -5.30 2.28 -13.13
N LYS A 22 -4.44 1.56 -12.39
CA LYS A 22 -3.65 0.44 -12.91
C LYS A 22 -4.52 -0.69 -13.44
N PHE A 23 -5.59 -1.08 -12.72
CA PHE A 23 -6.52 -2.12 -13.19
C PHE A 23 -7.29 -1.73 -14.44
N VAL A 24 -7.76 -0.47 -14.53
CA VAL A 24 -8.43 0.02 -15.74
C VAL A 24 -7.49 -0.04 -16.93
N VAL A 25 -6.24 0.39 -16.76
CA VAL A 25 -5.27 0.36 -17.86
C VAL A 25 -4.86 -1.07 -18.21
N ALA A 26 -4.69 -1.96 -17.23
CA ALA A 26 -4.44 -3.37 -17.48
C ALA A 26 -5.56 -4.01 -18.32
N GLY A 27 -6.82 -3.69 -18.03
CA GLY A 27 -7.97 -4.17 -18.80
C GLY A 27 -8.03 -3.61 -20.22
N VAL A 28 -7.65 -2.35 -20.41
CA VAL A 28 -7.61 -1.70 -21.73
C VAL A 28 -6.44 -2.19 -22.58
N THR A 29 -5.26 -2.39 -21.98
CA THR A 29 -4.05 -2.80 -22.72
C THR A 29 -3.92 -4.32 -22.86
N GLY A 30 -4.65 -5.10 -22.05
CA GLY A 30 -4.48 -6.55 -21.98
C GLY A 30 -3.09 -6.98 -21.49
N SER A 31 -2.35 -6.08 -20.85
CA SER A 31 -0.97 -6.31 -20.43
C SER A 31 -0.91 -7.12 -19.13
N SER A 32 -0.28 -8.29 -19.18
CA SER A 32 0.03 -9.13 -18.02
C SER A 32 0.89 -8.38 -16.99
N ALA A 33 1.87 -7.59 -17.45
CA ALA A 33 2.72 -6.78 -16.60
C ALA A 33 1.94 -5.68 -15.86
N MET A 34 1.02 -4.97 -16.54
CA MET A 34 0.19 -3.95 -15.90
C MET A 34 -0.83 -4.56 -14.93
N LEU A 35 -1.30 -5.78 -15.22
CA LEU A 35 -2.16 -6.53 -14.31
C LEU A 35 -1.44 -6.89 -13.00
N SER A 36 -0.17 -7.34 -13.08
CA SER A 36 0.66 -7.61 -11.90
C SER A 36 0.86 -6.33 -11.05
N GLU A 37 1.16 -5.21 -11.70
CA GLU A 37 1.24 -3.90 -11.06
C GLU A 37 -0.07 -3.46 -10.37
N GLY A 38 -1.22 -3.78 -10.98
CA GLY A 38 -2.54 -3.57 -10.38
C GLY A 38 -2.76 -4.41 -9.12
N ILE A 39 -2.41 -5.70 -9.17
CA ILE A 39 -2.47 -6.61 -8.01
C ILE A 39 -1.59 -6.11 -6.88
N HIS A 40 -0.38 -5.63 -7.18
CA HIS A 40 0.52 -5.05 -6.19
C HIS A 40 -0.14 -3.89 -5.44
N SER A 41 -0.69 -2.91 -6.16
CA SER A 41 -1.38 -1.78 -5.54
C SER A 41 -2.66 -2.17 -4.77
N ALA A 42 -3.32 -3.28 -5.12
CA ALA A 42 -4.40 -3.84 -4.31
C ALA A 42 -3.90 -4.42 -2.99
N VAL A 43 -2.77 -5.14 -3.01
CA VAL A 43 -2.13 -5.66 -1.78
C VAL A 43 -1.72 -4.52 -0.86
N ASP A 44 -1.16 -3.43 -1.40
CA ASP A 44 -0.80 -2.24 -0.60
C ASP A 44 -2.02 -1.54 0.00
N THR A 45 -3.11 -1.47 -0.74
CA THR A 45 -4.38 -0.96 -0.23
C THR A 45 -4.87 -1.82 0.95
N LEU A 46 -4.82 -3.16 0.80
CA LEU A 46 -5.19 -4.09 1.87
C LEU A 46 -4.32 -3.90 3.12
N ASN A 47 -3.02 -3.72 2.94
CA ASN A 47 -2.08 -3.45 4.04
C ASN A 47 -2.44 -2.16 4.79
N GLY A 48 -2.78 -1.10 4.07
CA GLY A 48 -3.26 0.15 4.68
C GLY A 48 -4.55 -0.04 5.49
N VAL A 49 -5.51 -0.81 4.97
CA VAL A 49 -6.75 -1.15 5.70
C VAL A 49 -6.45 -1.95 6.97
N LEU A 50 -5.53 -2.91 6.92
CA LEU A 50 -5.12 -3.68 8.10
C LEU A 50 -4.47 -2.80 9.19
N LEU A 51 -3.66 -1.81 8.79
CA LEU A 51 -3.11 -0.82 9.74
C LEU A 51 -4.22 0.02 10.39
N LEU A 52 -5.25 0.43 9.63
CA LEU A 52 -6.41 1.14 10.19
C LEU A 52 -7.18 0.26 11.19
N VAL A 53 -7.39 -1.01 10.85
CA VAL A 53 -8.02 -1.99 11.74
C VAL A 53 -7.21 -2.10 13.02
N GLY A 54 -5.89 -2.27 12.92
CA GLY A 54 -5.00 -2.36 14.09
C GLY A 54 -5.02 -1.11 14.96
N LEU A 55 -5.04 0.08 14.36
CA LEU A 55 -5.16 1.34 15.08
C LEU A 55 -6.52 1.48 15.80
N LYS A 56 -7.61 1.05 15.17
CA LYS A 56 -8.95 1.07 15.77
C LYS A 56 -9.04 0.10 16.95
N LEU A 57 -8.45 -1.08 16.79
CA LEU A 57 -8.40 -2.12 17.80
C LEU A 57 -7.55 -1.68 19.00
N SER A 58 -6.39 -1.06 18.74
CA SER A 58 -5.49 -0.60 19.81
C SER A 58 -6.05 0.53 20.68
N GLN A 59 -7.05 1.26 20.18
CA GLN A 59 -7.72 2.35 20.91
C GLN A 59 -8.91 1.87 21.75
N ARG A 60 -9.20 0.56 21.78
CA ARG A 60 -10.30 0.02 22.58
C ARG A 60 -10.02 0.20 24.10
N PRO A 61 -11.06 0.55 24.88
CA PRO A 61 -10.93 0.70 26.33
C PRO A 61 -10.57 -0.63 26.99
N ALA A 62 -9.95 -0.56 28.18
CA ALA A 62 -9.57 -1.75 28.93
C ALA A 62 -10.79 -2.61 29.27
N THR A 63 -10.63 -3.92 29.10
CA THR A 63 -11.62 -4.95 29.44
C THR A 63 -11.11 -5.79 30.60
N PRO A 64 -11.97 -6.56 31.31
CA PRO A 64 -11.51 -7.47 32.36
C PRO A 64 -10.47 -8.50 31.87
N GLU A 65 -10.57 -8.90 30.60
CA GLU A 65 -9.59 -9.78 29.93
C GLU A 65 -8.29 -9.07 29.55
N HIS A 66 -8.34 -7.74 29.35
CA HIS A 66 -7.17 -6.89 29.04
C HIS A 66 -7.07 -5.70 30.00
N PRO A 67 -6.61 -5.91 31.25
CA PRO A 67 -6.55 -4.87 32.29
C PRO A 67 -5.63 -3.70 31.93
N PHE A 68 -4.61 -3.96 31.10
CA PHE A 68 -3.66 -2.96 30.62
C PHE A 68 -4.12 -2.25 29.33
N GLY A 69 -5.34 -2.53 28.84
CA GLY A 69 -5.88 -2.00 27.59
C GLY A 69 -5.37 -2.73 26.34
N HIS A 70 -5.85 -2.27 25.18
CA HIS A 70 -5.62 -2.91 23.89
C HIS A 70 -4.45 -2.31 23.09
N GLY A 71 -3.66 -1.40 23.66
CA GLY A 71 -2.60 -0.69 22.94
C GLY A 71 -1.57 -1.59 22.24
N LYS A 72 -1.33 -2.80 22.78
CA LYS A 72 -0.41 -3.78 22.19
C LYS A 72 -0.92 -4.40 20.88
N GLU A 73 -2.21 -4.32 20.60
CA GLU A 73 -2.80 -4.84 19.36
C GLU A 73 -2.21 -4.15 18.14
N LEU A 74 -1.79 -2.87 18.24
CA LEU A 74 -1.14 -2.17 17.13
C LEU A 74 0.14 -2.89 16.68
N TYR A 75 0.97 -3.36 17.60
CA TYR A 75 2.20 -4.10 17.26
C TYR A 75 1.90 -5.43 16.59
N PHE A 76 0.85 -6.12 17.05
CA PHE A 76 0.39 -7.36 16.44
C PHE A 76 -0.05 -7.13 14.99
N TRP A 77 -0.89 -6.12 14.74
CA TRP A 77 -1.34 -5.80 13.38
C TRP A 77 -0.20 -5.29 12.49
N SER A 78 0.74 -4.51 13.02
CA SER A 78 1.96 -4.12 12.29
C SER A 78 2.81 -5.33 11.90
N LEU A 79 2.91 -6.35 12.75
CA LEU A 79 3.60 -7.60 12.41
C LEU A 79 2.88 -8.35 11.28
N ILE A 80 1.55 -8.46 11.33
CA ILE A 80 0.76 -9.08 10.26
C ILE A 80 1.01 -8.37 8.93
N VAL A 81 0.99 -7.04 8.92
CA VAL A 81 1.27 -6.24 7.72
C VAL A 81 2.70 -6.48 7.22
N ALA A 82 3.70 -6.50 8.11
CA ALA A 82 5.08 -6.79 7.72
C ALA A 82 5.24 -8.18 7.09
N VAL A 83 4.58 -9.21 7.65
CA VAL A 83 4.58 -10.57 7.11
C VAL A 83 3.88 -10.63 5.75
N LEU A 84 2.79 -9.89 5.55
CA LEU A 84 2.09 -9.84 4.26
C LEU A 84 2.93 -9.14 3.19
N ILE A 85 3.52 -7.99 3.48
CA ILE A 85 4.41 -7.27 2.55
C ILE A 85 5.58 -8.17 2.16
N PHE A 86 6.23 -8.77 3.15
CA PHE A 86 7.40 -9.62 2.90
C PHE A 86 7.04 -10.92 2.18
N GLY A 87 6.02 -11.63 2.66
CA GLY A 87 5.62 -12.93 2.15
C GLY A 87 4.92 -12.84 0.80
N VAL A 88 3.86 -12.04 0.72
CA VAL A 88 3.07 -11.90 -0.52
C VAL A 88 3.81 -10.99 -1.50
N GLY A 89 4.20 -9.80 -1.09
CA GLY A 89 4.89 -8.85 -1.96
C GLY A 89 6.26 -9.36 -2.40
N GLY A 90 7.10 -9.79 -1.46
CA GLY A 90 8.41 -10.35 -1.76
C GLY A 90 8.33 -11.70 -2.50
N GLY A 91 7.43 -12.59 -2.09
CA GLY A 91 7.25 -13.89 -2.73
C GLY A 91 6.75 -13.80 -4.18
N LEU A 92 5.75 -12.97 -4.45
CA LEU A 92 5.27 -12.71 -5.82
C LEU A 92 6.36 -12.09 -6.68
N SER A 93 7.05 -11.07 -6.18
CA SER A 93 8.14 -10.41 -6.90
C SER A 93 9.27 -11.39 -7.26
N PHE A 94 9.64 -12.25 -6.31
CA PHE A 94 10.65 -13.28 -6.56
C PHE A 94 10.17 -14.31 -7.57
N TYR A 95 8.93 -14.79 -7.44
CA TYR A 95 8.35 -15.75 -8.38
C TYR A 95 8.28 -15.18 -9.80
N GLU A 96 7.71 -13.99 -9.97
CA GLU A 96 7.62 -13.32 -11.28
C GLU A 96 9.00 -13.01 -11.85
N GLY A 97 9.95 -12.60 -11.02
CA GLY A 97 11.34 -12.38 -11.44
C GLY A 97 11.97 -13.67 -11.98
N VAL A 98 11.82 -14.80 -11.29
CA VAL A 98 12.32 -16.10 -11.77
C VAL A 98 11.62 -16.54 -13.05
N GLN A 99 10.30 -16.33 -13.15
CA GLN A 99 9.53 -16.68 -14.35
C GLN A 99 9.98 -15.86 -15.57
N HIS A 100 10.14 -14.54 -15.43
CA HIS A 100 10.58 -13.67 -16.52
C HIS A 100 12.01 -13.98 -16.99
N VAL A 101 12.90 -14.41 -16.09
CA VAL A 101 14.26 -14.86 -16.46
C VAL A 101 14.20 -16.17 -17.27
N ARG A 102 13.25 -17.06 -16.98
CA ARG A 102 13.11 -18.36 -17.67
C ARG A 102 12.34 -18.26 -18.98
N HIS A 103 11.33 -17.40 -19.04
CA HIS A 103 10.49 -17.18 -20.21
C HIS A 103 10.46 -15.68 -20.53
N PRO A 104 11.37 -15.18 -21.37
CA PRO A 104 11.36 -13.79 -21.79
C PRO A 104 10.12 -13.56 -22.66
N GLU A 105 9.07 -12.95 -22.11
CA GLU A 105 7.96 -12.45 -22.93
C GLU A 105 8.37 -11.12 -23.58
N PRO A 106 8.21 -10.97 -24.90
CA PRO A 106 8.42 -9.68 -25.56
C PRO A 106 7.35 -8.69 -25.09
N MET A 107 7.79 -7.58 -24.50
CA MET A 107 6.90 -6.50 -24.07
C MET A 107 6.14 -5.91 -25.27
N ARG A 108 4.84 -6.22 -25.40
CA ARG A 108 3.96 -5.53 -26.35
C ARG A 108 3.67 -4.13 -25.84
N ASP A 109 4.01 -3.13 -26.66
CA ASP A 109 3.75 -1.69 -26.45
C ASP A 109 4.16 -1.11 -25.09
N PRO A 110 5.49 -0.94 -24.85
CA PRO A 110 6.01 -0.38 -23.60
C PRO A 110 5.60 1.08 -23.33
N MET A 111 5.12 1.82 -24.34
CA MET A 111 4.78 3.24 -24.18
C MET A 111 3.62 3.46 -23.21
N TRP A 112 2.59 2.60 -23.22
CA TRP A 112 1.49 2.67 -22.26
C TRP A 112 1.94 2.38 -20.84
N ASN A 113 2.85 1.41 -20.64
CA ASN A 113 3.41 1.13 -19.33
C ASN A 113 4.17 2.34 -18.77
N TYR A 114 5.00 3.01 -19.58
CA TYR A 114 5.73 4.19 -19.12
C TYR A 114 4.83 5.38 -18.78
N VAL A 115 3.77 5.62 -19.56
CA VAL A 115 2.81 6.69 -19.26
C VAL A 115 2.12 6.41 -17.93
N VAL A 116 1.67 5.18 -17.70
CA VAL A 116 1.00 4.81 -16.44
C VAL A 116 1.95 4.90 -15.27
N LEU A 117 3.18 4.40 -15.39
CA LEU A 117 4.19 4.51 -14.34
C LEU A 117 4.52 5.98 -14.03
N GLY A 118 4.59 6.83 -15.06
CA GLY A 118 4.79 8.27 -14.89
C GLY A 118 3.64 8.94 -14.14
N VAL A 119 2.40 8.64 -14.51
CA VAL A 119 1.20 9.15 -13.81
C VAL A 119 1.15 8.62 -12.37
N ALA A 120 1.39 7.32 -12.17
CA ALA A 120 1.45 6.70 -10.85
C ALA A 120 2.52 7.36 -9.98
N ALA A 121 3.73 7.60 -10.50
CA ALA A 121 4.80 8.27 -9.78
C ALA A 121 4.43 9.71 -9.35
N VAL A 122 3.65 10.44 -10.17
CA VAL A 122 3.16 11.78 -9.81
C VAL A 122 2.09 11.70 -8.71
N PHE A 123 1.14 10.77 -8.81
CA PHE A 123 0.11 10.57 -7.79
C PHE A 123 0.71 10.10 -6.46
N GLU A 124 1.61 9.12 -6.52
CA GLU A 124 2.27 8.56 -5.34
C GLU A 124 3.24 9.55 -4.72
N GLY A 125 4.03 10.25 -5.55
CA GLY A 125 4.91 11.33 -5.10
C GLY A 125 4.18 12.50 -4.46
N SER A 126 3.00 12.89 -4.97
CA SER A 126 2.19 13.94 -4.36
C SER A 126 1.57 13.50 -3.03
N SER A 127 1.04 12.27 -2.95
CA SER A 127 0.54 11.67 -1.71
C SER A 127 1.66 11.59 -0.64
N PHE A 128 2.82 11.08 -1.03
CA PHE A 128 4.01 11.00 -0.17
C PHE A 128 4.46 12.38 0.30
N ALA A 129 4.52 13.37 -0.59
CA ALA A 129 4.91 14.73 -0.23
C ALA A 129 3.93 15.36 0.78
N VAL A 130 2.63 15.12 0.65
CA VAL A 130 1.62 15.58 1.61
C VAL A 130 1.82 14.88 2.97
N ALA A 131 1.94 13.55 2.97
CA ALA A 131 2.14 12.77 4.20
C ALA A 131 3.45 13.16 4.91
N PHE A 132 4.54 13.33 4.16
CA PHE A 132 5.84 13.72 4.68
C PHE A 132 5.83 15.13 5.26
N ARG A 133 5.16 16.08 4.59
CA ARG A 133 4.97 17.44 5.13
C ARG A 133 4.14 17.44 6.41
N GLN A 134 3.13 16.58 6.52
CA GLN A 134 2.34 16.43 7.74
C GLN A 134 3.16 15.83 8.88
N PHE A 135 3.96 14.80 8.59
CA PHE A 135 4.89 14.20 9.54
C PHE A 135 5.88 15.24 10.09
N LEU A 136 6.55 16.00 9.22
CA LEU A 136 7.50 17.04 9.63
C LEU A 136 6.86 18.14 10.49
N LYS A 137 5.59 18.51 10.21
CA LYS A 137 4.85 19.48 11.03
C LYS A 137 4.50 18.94 12.42
N GLU A 138 4.25 17.64 12.54
CA GLU A 138 4.01 17.00 13.84
C GLU A 138 5.30 16.83 14.65
N THR A 139 6.45 16.58 13.99
CA THR A 139 7.76 16.47 14.68
C THR A 139 8.36 17.84 15.03
N GLY A 140 8.02 18.90 14.31
CA GLY A 140 8.50 20.26 14.58
C GLY A 140 7.79 21.00 15.73
N ASN A 141 6.78 20.38 16.37
CA ASN A 141 5.99 20.97 17.45
C ASN A 141 6.13 20.21 18.79
N THR A 142 7.25 19.49 18.96
CA THR A 142 7.75 18.91 20.21
C THR A 142 9.14 19.45 20.48
#